data_AF-A0A2M7A0F7-F1
#
_entry.id   AF-A0A2M7A0F7-F1
#
_cell.length_a   1.000
_cell.length_b   1.000
_cell.length_c   1.000
_cell.angle_alpha   90.00
_cell.angle_beta   90.00
_cell.angle_gamma   90.00
#
_symmetry.space_group_name_H-M   'P 1'
#
loop_
_entity.id
_entity.type
_entity.pdbx_description
1 polymer ?
#
loop_
_entity_poly.entity_id
_entity_poly.type
_entity_poly.pdbx_seq_one_letter_code
_entity_poly.pdbx_strand_id
1 'polypeptide(L)'
;MHAGYNVVSSTATNFKIRSLSVGRIFYIDIWGDIGSNLSFGLAVNYDKTLQNNLLEISDYVGPGRKKTGQFLNKAISYYINAEETENPLNGKPHVGITIEIKEGFDPTPFSFDLLVKGQGYFDTWLYPDKPPNIINFTTYSKASSSWSYIIGDRGTNIAIPATAKNVISVSAYTTRNTWDCCSVAFELGDIIDFSSIGPSADPSYTGQKPEISAPGAMIASTKSRSATVANGLATEDQMHYY
;
A
#
# COMPACT_ATOMS: atom_id res chain seq x y z
N MET A 1 -2.15 0.73 -1.92
CA MET A 1 -1.22 0.15 -0.92
C MET A 1 -0.58 1.21 -0.05
N HIS A 2 -0.61 2.48 -0.47
CA HIS A 2 -0.10 3.62 0.28
C HIS A 2 -1.26 4.50 0.78
N ALA A 3 -1.04 5.23 1.86
CA ALA A 3 -1.82 6.41 2.24
C ALA A 3 -0.88 7.40 2.92
N GLY A 4 -0.95 8.69 2.57
CA GLY A 4 -0.17 9.73 3.23
C GLY A 4 -1.00 10.98 3.51
N TYR A 5 -0.79 11.63 4.66
CA TYR A 5 -1.59 12.80 5.04
C TYR A 5 -0.95 13.69 6.09
N ASN A 6 -1.19 15.00 5.97
CA ASN A 6 -0.83 15.98 6.99
C ASN A 6 -1.95 16.07 8.05
N VAL A 7 -1.71 15.46 9.21
CA VAL A 7 -2.66 15.37 10.30
C VAL A 7 -2.71 16.70 11.05
N VAL A 8 -3.91 17.28 11.08
CA VAL A 8 -4.22 18.49 11.86
C VAL A 8 -5.18 18.22 13.01
N SER A 9 -5.76 17.01 13.07
CA SER A 9 -6.69 16.57 14.12
C SER A 9 -6.77 15.02 14.17
N SER A 10 -7.96 14.44 14.27
CA SER A 10 -8.16 12.98 14.27
C SER A 10 -8.57 12.50 12.88
N THR A 11 -7.74 11.66 12.27
CA THR A 11 -7.97 11.09 10.94
C THR A 11 -7.92 9.58 10.96
N ALA A 12 -8.49 8.96 9.94
CA ALA A 12 -8.34 7.52 9.72
C ALA A 12 -8.20 7.17 8.25
N THR A 13 -7.46 6.10 7.96
CA THR A 13 -7.48 5.44 6.65
C THR A 13 -8.02 4.03 6.80
N ASN A 14 -8.99 3.66 5.96
CA ASN A 14 -9.65 2.37 6.03
C ASN A 14 -8.95 1.35 5.13
N PHE A 15 -8.80 0.12 5.61
CA PHE A 15 -8.25 -0.99 4.85
C PHE A 15 -8.98 -2.31 5.13
N LYS A 16 -8.81 -3.27 4.22
CA LYS A 16 -9.38 -4.61 4.34
C LYS A 16 -8.35 -5.69 4.11
N ILE A 17 -8.40 -6.73 4.94
CA ILE A 17 -7.80 -8.04 4.65
C ILE A 17 -8.84 -8.84 3.87
N ARG A 18 -8.54 -9.17 2.61
CA ARG A 18 -9.46 -9.86 1.69
C ARG A 18 -9.11 -11.32 1.48
N SER A 19 -7.91 -11.75 1.87
CA SER A 19 -7.46 -13.12 1.74
C SER A 19 -6.41 -13.46 2.79
N LEU A 20 -6.30 -14.75 3.11
CA LEU A 20 -5.30 -15.32 4.01
C LEU A 20 -4.32 -16.25 3.27
N SER A 21 -4.26 -16.16 1.93
CA SER A 21 -3.52 -17.11 1.07
C SER A 21 -2.01 -17.12 1.29
N VAL A 22 -1.44 -16.05 1.85
CA VAL A 22 0.01 -15.93 2.13
C VAL A 22 0.35 -15.94 3.61
N GLY A 23 -0.64 -16.17 4.46
CA GLY A 23 -0.46 -16.19 5.90
C GLY A 23 -1.51 -15.39 6.64
N ARG A 24 -1.27 -15.26 7.94
CA ARG A 24 -2.20 -14.66 8.90
C ARG A 24 -1.61 -13.46 9.64
N ILE A 25 -0.39 -13.06 9.26
CA ILE A 25 0.31 -11.91 9.82
C ILE A 25 0.35 -10.83 8.75
N PHE A 26 -0.14 -9.65 9.12
CA PHE A 26 -0.19 -8.45 8.31
C PHE A 26 0.59 -7.37 9.01
N TYR A 27 1.21 -6.48 8.25
CA TYR A 27 2.02 -5.41 8.79
C TYR A 27 1.63 -4.08 8.15
N ILE A 28 1.58 -3.04 8.98
CA ILE A 28 1.40 -1.65 8.57
C ILE A 28 2.72 -0.96 8.90
N ASP A 29 3.40 -0.50 7.86
CA ASP A 29 4.63 0.27 7.93
C ASP A 29 4.27 1.75 7.90
N ILE A 30 4.75 2.54 8.87
CA ILE A 30 4.39 3.95 8.99
C ILE A 30 5.65 4.78 9.26
N TRP A 31 5.83 5.85 8.48
CA TRP A 31 6.92 6.80 8.63
C TRP A 31 6.35 8.19 8.84
N GLY A 32 6.72 8.86 9.93
CA GLY A 32 6.36 10.26 10.17
C GLY A 32 7.47 11.21 9.74
N ASP A 33 7.14 12.47 9.45
CA ASP A 33 8.16 13.49 9.22
C ASP A 33 8.85 13.90 10.53
N ILE A 34 10.10 14.38 10.42
CA ILE A 34 10.86 14.88 11.56
C ILE A 34 10.06 15.96 12.29
N GLY A 35 9.91 15.81 13.61
CA GLY A 35 9.12 16.73 14.44
C GLY A 35 7.62 16.40 14.52
N SER A 36 7.15 15.37 13.81
CA SER A 36 5.79 14.86 13.95
C SER A 36 5.54 14.31 15.36
N ASN A 37 4.41 14.67 15.94
CA ASN A 37 3.93 14.12 17.20
C ASN A 37 2.60 13.42 16.96
N LEU A 38 2.69 12.20 16.43
CA LEU A 38 1.55 11.40 16.00
C LEU A 38 1.37 10.19 16.93
N SER A 39 0.13 9.89 17.25
CA SER A 39 -0.28 8.68 17.97
C SER A 39 -1.17 7.83 17.09
N PHE A 40 -0.99 6.52 17.17
CA PHE A 40 -1.63 5.55 16.28
C PHE A 40 -2.52 4.58 17.05
N GLY A 41 -3.64 4.20 16.43
CA GLY A 41 -4.56 3.20 16.94
C GLY A 41 -5.17 2.39 15.81
N LEU A 42 -5.93 1.37 16.18
CA LEU A 42 -6.70 0.55 15.27
C LEU A 42 -8.17 0.54 15.69
N ALA A 43 -9.07 0.52 14.71
CA ALA A 43 -10.46 0.13 14.92
C ALA A 43 -10.82 -1.07 14.03
N VAL A 44 -11.73 -1.90 14.50
CA VAL A 44 -12.34 -2.98 13.73
C VAL A 44 -13.81 -2.67 13.53
N ASN A 45 -14.25 -2.79 12.29
CA ASN A 45 -15.62 -2.56 11.87
C ASN A 45 -16.18 -3.79 11.19
N TYR A 46 -17.49 -4.02 11.32
CA TYR A 46 -18.19 -4.99 10.49
C TYR A 46 -18.48 -4.39 9.10
N ASP A 47 -17.99 -5.03 8.04
CA ASP A 47 -18.14 -4.54 6.67
C ASP A 47 -19.45 -5.01 6.03
N LYS A 48 -20.48 -4.17 6.18
CA LYS A 48 -21.64 -4.13 5.29
C LYS A 48 -22.01 -2.69 5.00
N THR A 49 -21.16 -2.00 4.24
CA THR A 49 -21.52 -0.81 3.43
C THR A 49 -22.41 0.24 4.12
N LEU A 50 -21.80 1.12 4.93
CA LEU A 50 -22.34 2.45 5.34
C LEU A 50 -23.32 2.48 6.53
N GLN A 51 -22.82 2.39 7.77
CA GLN A 51 -23.15 3.25 8.95
C GLN A 51 -22.70 2.56 10.26
N ASN A 52 -22.08 3.31 11.18
CA ASN A 52 -21.84 3.00 12.60
C ASN A 52 -21.71 1.50 12.99
N ASN A 53 -20.77 0.79 12.35
CA ASN A 53 -20.47 -0.62 12.63
C ASN A 53 -19.15 -0.80 13.39
N LEU A 54 -18.72 0.23 14.13
CA LEU A 54 -17.55 0.15 14.99
C LEU A 54 -17.78 -0.95 16.03
N LEU A 55 -16.94 -1.98 15.99
CA LEU A 55 -17.01 -3.08 16.94
C LEU A 55 -16.12 -2.79 18.13
N GLU A 56 -14.84 -2.54 17.87
CA GLU A 56 -13.82 -2.34 18.89
C GLU A 56 -12.76 -1.34 18.41
N ILE A 57 -12.14 -0.65 19.37
CA ILE A 57 -11.09 0.35 19.16
C ILE A 57 -9.94 0.09 20.13
N SER A 58 -8.70 0.25 19.68
CA SER A 58 -7.52 0.21 20.55
C SER A 58 -7.31 1.54 21.27
N ASP A 59 -6.46 1.52 22.30
CA ASP A 59 -5.83 2.75 22.77
C ASP A 59 -4.99 3.39 21.65
N TYR A 60 -4.80 4.71 21.73
CA TYR A 60 -3.80 5.41 20.94
C TYR A 60 -2.41 5.21 21.58
N VAL A 61 -1.43 4.87 20.75
CA VAL A 61 -0.03 4.69 21.14
C VAL A 61 0.77 5.84 20.56
N GLY A 62 1.27 6.70 21.45
CA GLY A 62 2.12 7.83 21.07
C GLY A 62 3.60 7.48 20.97
N PRO A 63 4.44 8.47 20.63
CA PRO A 63 5.88 8.29 20.46
C PRO A 63 6.56 7.72 21.72
N GLY A 64 7.51 6.80 21.52
CA GLY A 64 8.27 6.15 22.59
C GLY A 64 7.51 5.05 23.33
N ARG A 65 6.39 4.57 22.77
CA ARG A 65 5.49 3.60 23.41
C ARG A 65 5.20 2.43 22.51
N LYS A 66 4.77 1.33 23.13
CA LYS A 66 4.23 0.16 22.44
C LYS A 66 3.01 -0.38 23.17
N LYS A 67 2.16 -1.12 22.46
CA LYS A 67 0.97 -1.76 23.01
C LYS A 67 0.67 -3.04 22.25
N THR A 68 0.31 -4.08 22.99
CA THR A 68 -0.35 -5.27 22.46
C THR A 68 -1.80 -5.25 22.88
N GLY A 69 -2.69 -5.75 22.02
CA GLY A 69 -4.08 -5.97 22.38
C GLY A 69 -4.74 -6.99 21.46
N GLN A 70 -6.03 -7.18 21.68
CA GLN A 70 -6.83 -8.18 21.01
C GLN A 70 -8.21 -7.61 20.70
N PHE A 71 -8.78 -8.02 19.58
CA PHE A 71 -10.16 -7.74 19.20
C PHE A 71 -10.97 -9.02 19.03
N LEU A 72 -12.29 -8.91 19.10
CA LEU A 72 -13.25 -9.95 18.75
C LEU A 72 -12.98 -11.26 19.50
N ASN A 73 -12.87 -11.17 20.83
CA ASN A 73 -12.58 -12.30 21.71
C ASN A 73 -11.32 -13.10 21.27
N LYS A 74 -10.22 -12.38 21.04
CA LYS A 74 -8.91 -12.92 20.64
C LYS A 74 -8.86 -13.54 19.26
N ALA A 75 -9.84 -13.27 18.40
CA ALA A 75 -9.78 -13.68 16.99
C ALA A 75 -8.74 -12.86 16.20
N ILE A 76 -8.47 -11.64 16.63
CA ILE A 76 -7.49 -10.73 16.03
C ILE A 76 -6.58 -10.24 17.15
N SER A 77 -5.27 -10.42 17.01
CA SER A 77 -4.28 -9.80 17.89
C SER A 77 -3.57 -8.67 17.16
N TYR A 78 -3.20 -7.62 17.88
CA TYR A 78 -2.42 -6.52 17.32
C TYR A 78 -1.26 -6.15 18.23
N TYR A 79 -0.19 -5.63 17.62
CA TYR A 79 0.95 -5.03 18.28
C TYR A 79 1.30 -3.72 17.58
N ILE A 80 1.22 -2.61 18.29
CA ILE A 80 1.60 -1.28 17.80
C ILE A 80 2.91 -0.92 18.48
N ASN A 81 3.96 -0.68 17.68
CA ASN A 81 5.28 -0.28 18.15
C ASN A 81 5.63 1.10 17.60
N ALA A 82 5.62 2.11 18.47
CA ALA A 82 6.04 3.48 18.18
C ALA A 82 7.26 3.88 19.03
N GLU A 83 8.09 2.92 19.44
CA GLU A 83 9.29 3.19 20.24
C GLU A 83 10.37 3.94 19.45
N GLU A 84 10.44 3.74 18.13
CA GLU A 84 11.40 4.40 17.26
C GLU A 84 10.97 5.84 16.94
N THR A 85 11.36 6.76 17.82
CA THR A 85 11.05 8.20 17.67
C THR A 85 12.03 8.94 16.78
N GLU A 86 13.20 8.36 16.53
CA GLU A 86 14.26 8.91 15.68
C GLU A 86 15.04 7.74 15.06
N ASN A 87 14.74 7.40 13.80
CA ASN A 87 15.46 6.35 13.10
C ASN A 87 16.90 6.78 12.79
N PRO A 88 17.92 5.93 13.04
CA PRO A 88 19.32 6.32 12.90
C PRO A 88 19.78 6.60 11.46
N LEU A 89 18.99 6.20 10.44
CA LEU A 89 19.35 6.37 9.03
C LEU A 89 18.79 7.66 8.42
N ASN A 90 17.64 8.13 8.89
CA ASN A 90 16.94 9.27 8.29
C ASN A 90 16.35 10.26 9.30
N GLY A 91 16.48 10.02 10.61
CA GLY A 91 15.95 10.84 11.69
C GLY A 91 14.42 10.84 11.82
N LYS A 92 13.70 10.11 10.95
CA LYS A 92 12.24 10.06 10.95
C LYS A 92 11.73 9.12 12.06
N PRO A 93 10.62 9.43 12.74
CA PRO A 93 9.93 8.45 13.57
C PRO A 93 9.35 7.33 12.71
N HIS A 94 9.40 6.11 13.23
CA HIS A 94 8.87 4.90 12.59
C HIS A 94 7.87 4.21 13.52
N VAL A 95 6.76 3.76 12.94
CA VAL A 95 5.76 2.96 13.65
C VAL A 95 5.46 1.70 12.86
N GLY A 96 5.62 0.56 13.53
CA GLY A 96 5.22 -0.74 13.00
C GLY A 96 3.97 -1.24 13.68
N ILE A 97 2.97 -1.65 12.90
CA ILE A 97 1.77 -2.31 13.44
C ILE A 97 1.64 -3.71 12.86
N THR A 98 1.70 -4.72 13.72
CA THR A 98 1.43 -6.11 13.36
C THR A 98 -0.02 -6.45 13.68
N ILE A 99 -0.71 -7.10 12.76
CA ILE A 99 -2.03 -7.70 12.95
C ILE A 99 -1.93 -9.19 12.68
N GLU A 100 -2.37 -10.00 13.63
CA GLU A 100 -2.39 -11.46 13.52
C GLU A 100 -3.83 -11.98 13.59
N ILE A 101 -4.20 -12.81 12.62
CA ILE A 101 -5.52 -13.42 12.51
C ILE A 101 -5.46 -14.86 13.04
N LYS A 102 -6.28 -15.17 14.05
CA LYS A 102 -6.36 -16.51 14.63
C LYS A 102 -6.73 -17.56 13.57
N GLU A 103 -6.17 -18.76 13.70
CA GLU A 103 -6.56 -19.91 12.86
C GLU A 103 -8.08 -20.19 12.92
N GLY A 104 -8.68 -20.52 11.77
CA GLY A 104 -10.11 -20.76 11.64
C GLY A 104 -10.99 -19.50 11.63
N PHE A 105 -10.43 -18.31 11.87
CA PHE A 105 -11.18 -17.05 11.73
C PHE A 105 -11.09 -16.49 10.30
N ASP A 106 -12.22 -16.00 9.80
CA ASP A 106 -12.35 -15.33 8.51
C ASP A 106 -12.44 -13.80 8.71
N PRO A 107 -11.41 -13.02 8.29
CA PRO A 107 -11.41 -11.57 8.44
C PRO A 107 -12.16 -10.85 7.32
N THR A 108 -12.58 -11.53 6.24
CA THR A 108 -13.15 -10.89 5.05
C THR A 108 -14.46 -10.10 5.27
N PRO A 109 -15.31 -10.45 6.26
CA PRO A 109 -16.47 -9.63 6.62
C PRO A 109 -16.14 -8.36 7.41
N PHE A 110 -14.87 -8.10 7.73
CA PHE A 110 -14.46 -6.97 8.55
C PHE A 110 -13.65 -5.96 7.73
N SER A 111 -13.60 -4.73 8.23
CA SER A 111 -12.65 -3.71 7.79
C SER A 111 -11.96 -3.10 9.00
N PHE A 112 -10.83 -2.47 8.75
CA PHE A 112 -9.98 -1.90 9.77
C PHE A 112 -9.74 -0.44 9.47
N ASP A 113 -9.67 0.38 10.51
CA ASP A 113 -9.22 1.76 10.37
C ASP A 113 -7.88 1.91 11.08
N LEU A 114 -6.89 2.42 10.36
CA LEU A 114 -5.68 2.98 10.97
C LEU A 114 -6.04 4.38 11.47
N LEU A 115 -6.10 4.54 12.78
CA LEU A 115 -6.45 5.78 13.44
C LEU A 115 -5.19 6.58 13.72
N VAL A 116 -5.22 7.88 13.41
CA VAL A 116 -4.09 8.79 13.64
C VAL A 116 -4.56 10.06 14.33
N LYS A 117 -3.86 10.46 15.38
CA LYS A 117 -4.11 11.70 16.13
C LYS A 117 -2.80 12.45 16.36
N GLY A 118 -2.91 13.78 16.42
CA GLY A 118 -1.81 14.66 16.76
C GLY A 118 -1.54 15.66 15.66
N GLN A 119 -0.26 15.98 15.46
CA GLN A 119 0.17 16.95 14.46
C GLN A 119 1.41 16.43 13.73
N GLY A 120 1.38 16.51 12.40
CA GLY A 120 2.51 16.11 11.54
C GLY A 120 2.06 15.34 10.30
N TYR A 121 3.02 15.03 9.44
CA TYR A 121 2.78 14.23 8.24
C TYR A 121 3.19 12.78 8.48
N PHE A 122 2.48 11.84 7.86
CA PHE A 122 2.91 10.45 7.78
C PHE A 122 2.65 9.87 6.40
N ASP A 123 3.47 8.90 6.03
CA ASP A 123 3.24 7.93 4.96
C ASP A 123 3.01 6.55 5.58
N THR A 124 2.18 5.72 4.96
CA THR A 124 1.98 4.34 5.40
C THR A 124 1.77 3.35 4.26
N TRP A 125 2.31 2.14 4.43
CA TRP A 125 2.18 1.03 3.49
C TRP A 125 1.65 -0.23 4.19
N LEU A 126 0.95 -1.05 3.43
CA LEU A 126 0.43 -2.35 3.89
C LEU A 126 1.26 -3.50 3.32
N TYR A 127 1.55 -4.48 4.16
CA TYR A 127 2.21 -5.74 3.80
C TYR A 127 1.35 -6.93 4.26
N PRO A 128 1.24 -8.01 3.46
CA PRO A 128 1.92 -8.26 2.20
C PRO A 128 1.27 -7.58 0.99
N ASP A 129 2.10 -7.10 0.08
CA ASP A 129 1.71 -6.43 -1.17
C ASP A 129 1.50 -7.42 -2.34
N LYS A 130 1.89 -8.70 -2.16
CA LYS A 130 1.80 -9.76 -3.18
C LYS A 130 1.25 -11.09 -2.63
N PRO A 131 0.40 -11.80 -3.41
CA PRO A 131 -0.33 -11.34 -4.59
C PRO A 131 -1.20 -10.09 -4.34
N PRO A 132 -1.54 -9.32 -5.39
CA PRO A 132 -2.34 -8.12 -5.22
C PRO A 132 -3.68 -8.46 -4.56
N ASN A 133 -4.23 -7.49 -3.81
CA ASN A 133 -5.52 -7.57 -3.13
C ASN A 133 -5.60 -8.45 -1.87
N ILE A 134 -4.50 -8.90 -1.30
CA ILE A 134 -4.54 -9.55 0.02
C ILE A 134 -4.95 -8.56 1.11
N ILE A 135 -4.30 -7.41 1.17
CA ILE A 135 -4.61 -6.32 2.07
C ILE A 135 -4.51 -5.01 1.30
N ASN A 136 -5.51 -4.14 1.41
CA ASN A 136 -5.57 -2.88 0.67
C ASN A 136 -6.30 -1.79 1.43
N PHE A 137 -5.80 -0.57 1.33
CA PHE A 137 -6.59 0.61 1.62
C PHE A 137 -7.82 0.67 0.70
N THR A 138 -8.93 1.18 1.23
CA THR A 138 -10.17 1.36 0.50
C THR A 138 -10.33 2.82 0.05
N THR A 139 -11.34 3.06 -0.77
CA THR A 139 -11.75 4.41 -1.19
C THR A 139 -12.78 5.03 -0.25
N TYR A 140 -12.96 4.47 0.96
CA TYR A 140 -13.92 4.97 1.92
C TYR A 140 -13.50 6.37 2.43
N SER A 141 -14.37 7.36 2.23
CA SER A 141 -14.06 8.78 2.48
C SER A 141 -15.11 9.52 3.30
N LYS A 142 -16.04 8.81 3.95
CA LYS A 142 -17.15 9.44 4.66
C LYS A 142 -16.69 10.01 6.00
N ALA A 143 -16.88 11.31 6.22
CA ALA A 143 -16.66 11.91 7.54
C ALA A 143 -17.55 11.27 8.62
N SER A 144 -16.95 10.91 9.76
CA SER A 144 -17.65 10.50 10.97
C SER A 144 -17.54 11.59 12.04
N SER A 145 -18.35 11.52 13.10
CA SER A 145 -18.20 12.40 14.26
C SER A 145 -16.88 12.19 15.02
N SER A 146 -16.21 11.05 14.82
CA SER A 146 -15.05 10.63 15.62
C SER A 146 -13.70 10.89 14.92
N TRP A 147 -13.68 10.86 13.59
CA TRP A 147 -12.51 11.14 12.76
C TRP A 147 -12.89 11.39 11.29
N SER A 148 -12.02 12.11 10.58
CA SER A 148 -12.11 12.33 9.14
C SER A 148 -11.38 11.22 8.39
N TYR A 149 -12.02 10.66 7.35
CA TYR A 149 -11.41 9.62 6.56
C TYR A 149 -10.57 10.21 5.42
N ILE A 150 -9.40 9.62 5.24
CA ILE A 150 -8.53 9.83 4.09
C ILE A 150 -8.54 8.55 3.26
N ILE A 151 -8.51 8.70 1.95
CA ILE A 151 -8.47 7.57 1.02
C ILE A 151 -7.03 7.10 0.85
N GLY A 152 -6.84 5.80 0.65
CA GLY A 152 -5.56 5.31 0.15
C GLY A 152 -5.28 5.86 -1.24
N ASP A 153 -4.00 6.03 -1.55
CA ASP A 153 -3.53 6.56 -2.81
C ASP A 153 -2.50 5.60 -3.46
N ARG A 154 -1.98 6.06 -4.61
CA ARG A 154 -0.97 5.37 -5.41
C ARG A 154 0.35 6.15 -5.49
N GLY A 155 0.48 7.22 -4.69
CA GLY A 155 1.72 7.95 -4.55
C GLY A 155 2.76 7.12 -3.78
N THR A 156 4.01 7.56 -3.86
CA THR A 156 5.10 7.06 -3.00
C THR A 156 5.24 5.53 -2.99
N ASN A 157 5.15 4.89 -4.16
CA ASN A 157 5.19 3.43 -4.29
C ASN A 157 6.36 2.91 -5.15
N ILE A 158 7.43 3.70 -5.22
CA ILE A 158 8.70 3.29 -5.83
C ILE A 158 9.28 2.12 -5.04
N ALA A 159 9.45 0.98 -5.71
CA ALA A 159 9.99 -0.22 -5.07
C ALA A 159 11.48 -0.07 -4.74
N ILE A 160 11.93 -0.75 -3.69
CA ILE A 160 13.36 -0.99 -3.45
C ILE A 160 13.86 -2.01 -4.50
N PRO A 161 15.03 -1.84 -5.13
CA PRO A 161 16.07 -0.83 -4.86
C PRO A 161 15.97 0.46 -5.69
N ALA A 162 14.89 0.67 -6.45
CA ALA A 162 14.74 1.83 -7.34
C ALA A 162 14.67 3.18 -6.59
N THR A 163 14.40 3.17 -5.28
CA THR A 163 14.51 4.34 -4.41
C THR A 163 15.95 4.80 -4.17
N ALA A 164 16.98 3.99 -4.45
CA ALA A 164 18.36 4.37 -4.19
C ALA A 164 18.80 5.56 -5.08
N LYS A 165 19.53 6.51 -4.47
CA LYS A 165 19.99 7.73 -5.14
C LYS A 165 20.75 7.48 -6.44
N ASN A 166 21.57 6.42 -6.48
CA ASN A 166 22.43 6.11 -7.62
C ASN A 166 21.85 5.04 -8.56
N VAL A 167 20.56 4.69 -8.43
CA VAL A 167 19.87 3.75 -9.31
C VAL A 167 18.92 4.53 -10.21
N ILE A 168 19.10 4.45 -11.53
CA ILE A 168 18.14 5.01 -12.48
C ILE A 168 16.88 4.15 -12.43
N SER A 169 15.76 4.76 -12.08
CA SER A 169 14.46 4.13 -12.06
C SER A 169 13.65 4.54 -13.27
N VAL A 170 13.00 3.56 -13.89
CA VAL A 170 12.33 3.70 -15.18
C VAL A 170 10.86 3.37 -15.01
N SER A 171 9.97 4.31 -15.32
CA SER A 171 8.53 4.05 -15.44
C SER A 171 8.19 3.46 -16.79
N ALA A 172 7.04 2.82 -16.87
CA ALA A 172 6.57 2.19 -18.09
C ALA A 172 5.40 2.97 -18.70
N TYR A 173 5.45 3.22 -20.02
CA TYR A 173 4.37 3.86 -20.76
C TYR A 173 3.89 3.03 -21.95
N THR A 174 2.72 3.38 -22.48
CA THR A 174 2.08 2.69 -23.60
C THR A 174 2.53 3.29 -24.93
N THR A 175 3.19 2.50 -25.76
CA THR A 175 3.50 2.87 -27.17
C THR A 175 2.53 2.26 -28.17
N ARG A 176 1.87 1.17 -27.80
CA ARG A 176 0.93 0.43 -28.64
C ARG A 176 -0.13 -0.20 -27.76
N ASN A 177 -1.39 -0.11 -28.17
CA ASN A 177 -2.52 -0.71 -27.46
C ASN A 177 -3.39 -1.61 -28.37
N THR A 178 -3.04 -1.75 -29.65
CA THR A 178 -3.74 -2.60 -30.62
C THR A 178 -2.76 -3.39 -31.49
N TRP A 179 -3.06 -4.68 -31.65
CA TRP A 179 -2.41 -5.65 -32.54
C TRP A 179 -3.50 -6.38 -33.34
N ASP A 180 -3.12 -7.10 -34.39
CA ASP A 180 -4.09 -7.78 -35.26
C ASP A 180 -4.94 -8.82 -34.50
N CYS A 181 -4.40 -9.37 -33.40
CA CYS A 181 -5.08 -10.36 -32.59
C CYS A 181 -5.91 -9.77 -31.44
N CYS A 182 -5.60 -8.57 -30.95
CA CYS A 182 -6.20 -8.03 -29.74
C CYS A 182 -5.97 -6.53 -29.54
N SER A 183 -6.74 -5.94 -28.63
CA SER A 183 -6.48 -4.61 -28.08
C SER A 183 -6.52 -4.64 -26.56
N VAL A 184 -5.71 -3.81 -25.92
CA VAL A 184 -5.67 -3.65 -24.46
C VAL A 184 -6.15 -2.27 -24.07
N ALA A 185 -6.80 -2.15 -22.91
CA ALA A 185 -7.37 -0.90 -22.43
C ALA A 185 -6.32 0.04 -21.79
N PHE A 186 -5.21 0.25 -22.50
CA PHE A 186 -4.20 1.25 -22.14
C PHE A 186 -4.29 2.46 -23.08
N GLU A 187 -4.14 3.65 -22.51
CA GLU A 187 -4.12 4.90 -23.28
C GLU A 187 -2.73 5.12 -23.89
N LEU A 188 -2.68 5.47 -25.19
CA LEU A 188 -1.43 5.68 -25.92
C LEU A 188 -0.71 6.91 -25.38
N GLY A 189 0.60 6.78 -25.11
CA GLY A 189 1.43 7.84 -24.56
C GLY A 189 1.40 7.92 -23.02
N ASP A 190 0.41 7.31 -22.38
CA ASP A 190 0.24 7.37 -20.93
C ASP A 190 1.12 6.35 -20.19
N ILE A 191 1.49 6.73 -18.96
CA ILE A 191 2.09 5.81 -17.99
C ILE A 191 1.08 4.70 -17.69
N ILE A 192 1.51 3.44 -17.79
CA ILE A 192 0.62 2.31 -17.54
C ILE A 192 0.20 2.24 -16.08
N ASP A 193 -1.04 1.81 -15.87
CA ASP A 193 -1.68 1.87 -14.57
C ASP A 193 -0.90 1.11 -13.49
N PHE A 194 -0.17 0.03 -13.80
CA PHE A 194 0.62 -0.72 -12.83
C PHE A 194 2.06 -0.21 -12.63
N SER A 195 2.50 0.82 -13.36
CA SER A 195 3.80 1.45 -13.11
C SER A 195 3.79 2.15 -11.76
N SER A 196 4.86 1.99 -10.97
CA SER A 196 5.06 2.79 -9.77
C SER A 196 5.17 4.28 -10.11
N ILE A 197 4.68 5.12 -9.21
CA ILE A 197 4.58 6.58 -9.29
C ILE A 197 5.35 7.18 -8.11
N GLY A 198 6.05 8.28 -8.41
CA GLY A 198 6.80 9.05 -7.45
C GLY A 198 5.97 9.86 -6.45
N PRO A 199 6.65 10.59 -5.54
CA PRO A 199 8.10 10.55 -5.32
C PRO A 199 8.56 9.25 -4.64
N SER A 200 9.84 9.14 -4.25
CA SER A 200 10.21 8.17 -3.21
C SER A 200 9.69 8.66 -1.84
N ALA A 201 9.83 7.85 -0.78
CA ALA A 201 9.50 8.27 0.59
C ALA A 201 10.39 9.38 1.15
N ASP A 202 11.54 9.65 0.51
CA ASP A 202 12.42 10.78 0.84
C ASP A 202 13.03 11.37 -0.44
N PRO A 203 12.25 12.18 -1.18
CA PRO A 203 12.73 12.78 -2.42
C PRO A 203 13.87 13.78 -2.19
N SER A 204 14.01 14.31 -0.96
CA SER A 204 15.09 15.24 -0.63
C SER A 204 16.46 14.56 -0.71
N TYR A 205 16.53 13.28 -0.31
CA TYR A 205 17.75 12.48 -0.39
C TYR A 205 17.90 11.78 -1.75
N THR A 206 16.81 11.21 -2.28
CA THR A 206 16.88 10.34 -3.47
C THR A 206 16.76 11.10 -4.79
N GLY A 207 16.26 12.33 -4.77
CA GLY A 207 15.79 13.05 -5.95
C GLY A 207 14.43 12.52 -6.45
N GLN A 208 14.00 13.04 -7.60
CA GLN A 208 12.78 12.60 -8.29
C GLN A 208 12.92 11.15 -8.75
N LYS A 209 11.89 10.34 -8.48
CA LYS A 209 11.76 8.95 -8.94
C LYS A 209 10.33 8.76 -9.49
N PRO A 210 10.10 8.06 -10.62
CA PRO A 210 11.10 7.61 -11.57
C PRO A 210 11.77 8.77 -12.31
N GLU A 211 13.01 8.60 -12.75
CA GLU A 211 13.74 9.65 -13.48
C GLU A 211 13.32 9.73 -14.95
N ILE A 212 13.08 8.57 -15.57
CA ILE A 212 12.76 8.45 -16.98
C ILE A 212 11.62 7.45 -17.19
N SER A 213 11.01 7.51 -18.37
CA SER A 213 10.01 6.55 -18.80
C SER A 213 10.46 5.83 -20.07
N ALA A 214 10.06 4.58 -20.23
CA ALA A 214 10.31 3.77 -21.41
C ALA A 214 9.05 2.97 -21.79
N PRO A 215 8.93 2.51 -23.05
CA PRO A 215 7.84 1.62 -23.45
C PRO A 215 7.84 0.36 -22.56
N GLY A 216 6.70 0.05 -21.94
CA GLY A 216 6.59 -1.15 -21.10
C GLY A 216 5.22 -1.85 -21.13
N ALA A 217 4.26 -1.30 -21.87
CA ALA A 217 3.01 -2.00 -22.16
C ALA A 217 3.24 -3.02 -23.30
N MET A 218 2.99 -4.31 -23.04
CA MET A 218 2.90 -5.37 -24.06
C MET A 218 4.11 -5.41 -25.03
N ILE A 219 5.29 -5.64 -24.49
CA ILE A 219 6.55 -5.64 -25.25
C ILE A 219 6.80 -7.01 -25.91
N ALA A 220 7.02 -7.01 -27.23
CA ALA A 220 7.51 -8.17 -27.95
C ALA A 220 9.00 -8.41 -27.61
N SER A 221 9.32 -9.62 -27.13
CA SER A 221 10.68 -10.01 -26.74
C SER A 221 10.86 -11.52 -26.92
N THR A 222 12.08 -12.01 -26.67
CA THR A 222 12.40 -13.43 -26.75
C THR A 222 11.61 -14.24 -25.73
N LYS A 223 10.94 -15.30 -26.20
CA LYS A 223 10.26 -16.28 -25.34
C LYS A 223 11.19 -17.46 -25.07
N SER A 224 11.38 -17.82 -23.80
CA SER A 224 12.14 -19.03 -23.43
C SER A 224 11.48 -20.29 -23.98
N ARG A 225 12.29 -21.22 -24.53
CA ARG A 225 11.81 -22.50 -25.08
C ARG A 225 11.07 -23.36 -24.04
N SER A 226 11.43 -23.25 -22.76
CA SER A 226 10.81 -24.00 -21.68
C SER A 226 9.67 -23.27 -20.99
N ALA A 227 9.28 -22.07 -21.47
CA ALA A 227 8.21 -21.30 -20.85
C ALA A 227 6.84 -21.82 -21.27
N THR A 228 6.09 -22.35 -20.31
CA THR A 228 4.64 -22.55 -20.44
C THR A 228 3.95 -21.22 -20.17
N VAL A 229 3.39 -20.60 -21.21
CA VAL A 229 2.69 -19.32 -21.11
C VAL A 229 1.21 -19.56 -21.40
N ALA A 230 0.32 -18.96 -20.60
CA ALA A 230 -1.10 -19.01 -20.86
C ALA A 230 -1.42 -18.44 -22.26
N ASN A 231 -2.35 -19.06 -22.98
CA ASN A 231 -2.68 -18.76 -24.40
C ASN A 231 -3.18 -17.32 -24.69
N GLY A 232 -3.20 -16.42 -23.70
CA GLY A 232 -3.53 -14.99 -23.86
C GLY A 232 -2.41 -14.01 -23.50
N LEU A 233 -1.26 -14.49 -23.02
CA LEU A 233 -0.09 -13.65 -22.64
C LEU A 233 1.09 -13.79 -23.62
N ALA A 234 0.97 -14.69 -24.58
CA ALA A 234 1.89 -14.84 -25.70
C ALA A 234 1.06 -14.85 -26.98
N THR A 235 1.37 -13.94 -27.90
CA THR A 235 0.91 -14.04 -29.29
C THR A 235 1.98 -14.79 -30.10
N GLU A 236 1.57 -15.52 -31.13
CA GLU A 236 2.53 -16.12 -32.05
C GLU A 236 3.35 -15.00 -32.73
N ASP A 237 4.62 -15.28 -33.00
CA ASP A 237 5.43 -14.42 -33.86
C ASP A 237 4.67 -14.27 -35.20
N GLN A 238 4.45 -13.02 -35.61
CA GLN A 238 3.97 -12.77 -36.96
C GLN A 238 5.14 -12.98 -37.91
N MET A 239 4.87 -13.67 -39.03
CA MET A 239 5.85 -14.05 -40.04
C MET A 239 6.96 -13.01 -40.23
N HIS A 240 8.19 -13.39 -39.88
CA HIS A 240 9.38 -12.65 -40.26
C HIS A 240 9.52 -12.67 -41.79
N TYR A 241 9.20 -11.55 -42.44
CA TYR A 241 9.51 -11.35 -43.85
C TYR A 241 11.03 -11.08 -43.96
N TYR A 242 11.75 -12.03 -44.55
CA TYR A 242 13.14 -11.87 -44.97
C TYR A 242 13.21 -11.17 -46.32
#